data_AF-D5K9B2-F1
#
_entry.id   AF-D5K9B2-F1
#
_cell.length_a   1.000
_cell.length_b   1.000
_cell.length_c   1.000
_cell.angle_alpha   90.00
_cell.angle_beta   90.00
_cell.angle_gamma   90.00
#
_symmetry.space_group_name_H-M   'P 1'
#
loop_
_entity.id
_entity.type
_entity.pdbx_description
1 polymer ?
#
loop_
_entity_poly.entity_id
_entity_poly.type
_entity_poly.pdbx_seq_one_letter_code
_entity_poly.pdbx_strand_id
1 'polypeptide(L)'
;WIDKIENWEAMVIGCKAVIAWAGRDARVCKIVGERFESDPKGKAEVLEIGDICERVPAEAARGVKDAMQGKWFTILICQAIERYASGYAQKEDSQLWPYNKASVIDKTYQPMEHKDADELIEMERHKVSEH
;
A
#
# COMPACT_ATOMS: atom_id res chain seq x y z
N TRP A 1 5.11 33.22 10.74
CA TRP A 1 5.45 32.71 9.38
C TRP A 1 6.54 31.65 9.45
N ILE A 2 7.56 31.81 10.31
CA ILE A 2 8.63 30.81 10.55
C ILE A 2 8.05 29.40 10.82
N ASP A 3 7.14 29.27 11.80
CA ASP A 3 6.56 27.96 12.15
C ASP A 3 5.86 27.26 10.97
N LYS A 4 5.30 28.02 10.02
CA LYS A 4 4.66 27.44 8.83
C LYS A 4 5.71 26.87 7.87
N ILE A 5 6.83 27.58 7.70
CA ILE A 5 7.94 27.14 6.85
C ILE A 5 8.57 25.88 7.43
N GLU A 6 8.87 25.88 8.73
CA GLU A 6 9.45 24.71 9.42
C GLU A 6 8.54 23.48 9.31
N ASN A 7 7.23 23.66 9.49
CA ASN A 7 6.26 22.57 9.31
C ASN A 7 6.23 22.06 7.88
N TRP A 8 6.24 22.93 6.86
CA TRP A 8 6.23 22.48 5.47
C TRP A 8 7.52 21.78 5.06
N GLU A 9 8.67 22.26 5.54
CA GLU A 9 9.96 21.59 5.33
C GLU A 9 9.97 20.20 5.97
N ALA A 10 9.48 20.08 7.20
CA ALA A 10 9.33 18.80 7.89
C ALA A 10 8.39 17.85 7.12
N MET A 11 7.23 18.34 6.65
CA MET A 11 6.29 17.55 5.84
C MET A 11 6.94 17.05 4.54
N VAL A 12 7.67 17.92 3.83
CA VAL A 12 8.39 17.54 2.59
C VAL A 12 9.42 16.45 2.85
N ILE A 13 10.18 16.57 3.96
CA ILE A 13 11.17 15.55 4.35
C ILE A 13 10.47 14.22 4.66
N GLY A 14 9.40 14.25 5.47
CA GLY A 14 8.63 13.07 5.83
C GLY A 14 8.05 12.35 4.60
N CYS A 15 7.35 13.07 3.73
CA CYS A 15 6.77 12.49 2.51
C CYS A 15 7.84 11.88 1.59
N LYS A 16 8.96 12.59 1.37
CA LYS A 16 10.06 12.06 0.54
C LYS A 16 10.67 10.79 1.13
N ALA A 17 10.82 10.72 2.44
CA ALA A 17 11.34 9.53 3.12
C ALA A 17 10.39 8.33 2.98
N VAL A 18 9.07 8.54 3.14
CA VAL A 18 8.06 7.49 2.97
C VAL A 18 8.03 6.97 1.53
N ILE A 19 8.07 7.86 0.53
CA ILE A 19 8.13 7.48 -0.88
C ILE A 19 9.39 6.66 -1.17
N ALA A 20 10.55 7.11 -0.69
CA ALA A 20 11.80 6.38 -0.86
C ALA A 20 11.79 5.01 -0.16
N TRP A 21 11.13 4.91 1.00
CA TRP A 21 10.96 3.66 1.73
C TRP A 21 10.07 2.67 0.98
N ALA A 22 8.92 3.10 0.45
CA ALA A 22 8.05 2.27 -0.39
C ALA A 22 8.76 1.79 -1.66
N GLY A 23 9.49 2.67 -2.35
CA GLY A 23 10.31 2.31 -3.52
C GLY A 23 11.49 1.38 -3.18
N ARG A 24 11.95 1.35 -1.92
CA ARG A 24 12.89 0.32 -1.46
C ARG A 24 12.19 -1.04 -1.33
N ASP A 25 10.97 -1.09 -0.82
CA ASP A 25 10.20 -2.34 -0.73
C ASP A 25 9.82 -2.87 -2.12
N ALA A 26 9.48 -2.00 -3.07
CA ALA A 26 9.33 -2.35 -4.49
C ALA A 26 10.55 -3.09 -5.06
N ARG A 27 11.74 -2.57 -4.77
CA ARG A 27 13.02 -3.18 -5.16
C ARG A 27 13.25 -4.54 -4.50
N VAL A 28 12.85 -4.71 -3.24
CA VAL A 28 12.94 -6.00 -2.55
C VAL A 28 12.06 -7.02 -3.24
N CYS A 29 10.80 -6.69 -3.55
CA CYS A 29 9.91 -7.55 -4.34
C CYS A 29 10.55 -7.93 -5.68
N LYS A 30 11.10 -6.95 -6.41
CA LYS A 30 11.81 -7.23 -7.67
C LYS A 30 12.99 -8.19 -7.49
N ILE A 31 13.83 -7.98 -6.49
CA ILE A 31 14.96 -8.86 -6.19
C ILE A 31 14.48 -10.28 -5.87
N VAL A 32 13.45 -10.43 -5.05
CA VAL A 32 12.85 -11.72 -4.67
C VAL A 32 12.29 -12.42 -5.91
N GLY A 33 11.44 -11.74 -6.69
CA GLY A 33 10.83 -12.31 -7.89
C GLY A 33 11.85 -12.67 -8.97
N GLU A 34 12.93 -11.89 -9.14
CA GLU A 34 13.93 -12.17 -10.18
C GLU A 34 14.94 -13.25 -9.79
N ARG A 35 15.31 -13.34 -8.50
CA ARG A 35 16.48 -14.13 -8.07
C ARG A 35 16.15 -15.31 -7.15
N PHE A 36 15.00 -15.30 -6.49
CA PHE A 36 14.70 -16.24 -5.40
C PHE A 36 13.41 -17.01 -5.63
N GLU A 37 12.41 -16.42 -6.29
CA GLU A 37 11.16 -17.10 -6.58
C GLU A 37 11.31 -18.02 -7.80
N SER A 38 11.01 -19.30 -7.58
CA SER A 38 11.15 -20.37 -8.58
C SER A 38 9.81 -20.73 -9.22
N ASP A 39 8.70 -20.53 -8.51
CA ASP A 39 7.36 -20.72 -9.06
C ASP A 39 6.99 -19.54 -9.99
N PRO A 40 6.69 -19.79 -11.27
CA PRO A 40 6.33 -18.73 -12.20
C PRO A 40 5.12 -17.90 -11.76
N LYS A 41 4.16 -18.52 -11.05
CA LYS A 41 2.97 -17.81 -10.55
C LYS A 41 3.34 -16.88 -9.39
N GLY A 42 4.02 -17.40 -8.37
CA GLY A 42 4.53 -16.59 -7.26
C GLY A 42 5.43 -15.45 -7.73
N LYS A 43 6.26 -15.69 -8.76
CA LYS A 43 7.10 -14.65 -9.36
C LYS A 43 6.28 -13.51 -9.95
N ALA A 44 5.22 -13.83 -10.69
CA ALA A 44 4.35 -12.82 -11.29
C ALA A 44 3.64 -11.99 -10.22
N GLU A 45 3.14 -12.62 -9.16
CA GLU A 45 2.50 -11.96 -8.02
C GLU A 45 3.46 -11.02 -7.29
N VAL A 46 4.67 -11.49 -6.96
CA VAL A 46 5.68 -10.67 -6.28
C VAL A 46 6.10 -9.46 -7.13
N LEU A 47 6.23 -9.64 -8.45
CA LEU A 47 6.55 -8.53 -9.35
C LEU A 47 5.39 -7.53 -9.47
N GLU A 48 4.13 -7.97 -9.42
CA GLU A 48 2.97 -7.10 -9.33
C GLU A 48 2.98 -6.25 -8.04
N ILE A 49 3.27 -6.88 -6.90
CA ILE A 49 3.43 -6.16 -5.62
C ILE A 49 4.54 -5.11 -5.73
N GLY A 50 5.65 -5.47 -6.38
CA GLY A 50 6.74 -4.53 -6.66
C GLY A 50 6.30 -3.30 -7.44
N ASP A 51 5.52 -3.48 -8.51
CA ASP A 51 4.95 -2.36 -9.29
C ASP A 51 4.04 -1.47 -8.44
N ILE A 52 3.19 -2.07 -7.60
CA ILE A 52 2.29 -1.32 -6.72
C ILE A 52 3.09 -0.46 -5.73
N CYS A 53 4.11 -1.03 -5.08
CA CYS A 53 4.96 -0.32 -4.12
C CYS A 53 5.81 0.79 -4.75
N GLU A 54 6.15 0.67 -6.05
CA GLU A 54 6.87 1.72 -6.77
C GLU A 54 5.97 2.95 -6.99
N ARG A 55 4.68 2.73 -7.24
CA ARG A 55 3.71 3.80 -7.50
C ARG A 55 3.08 4.36 -6.24
N VAL A 56 2.69 3.53 -5.28
CA VAL A 56 1.95 3.93 -4.07
C VAL A 56 2.89 3.88 -2.87
N PRO A 57 2.99 4.95 -2.05
CA PRO A 57 2.06 6.09 -1.94
C PRO A 57 2.48 7.36 -2.70
N ALA A 58 3.39 7.28 -3.67
CA ALA A 58 3.85 8.45 -4.44
C ALA A 58 2.78 9.02 -5.39
N GLU A 59 1.96 8.14 -5.96
CA GLU A 59 0.87 8.42 -6.88
C GLU A 59 -0.49 8.11 -6.24
N ALA A 60 -1.56 8.68 -6.80
CA ALA A 60 -2.92 8.34 -6.40
C ALA A 60 -3.24 6.87 -6.72
N ALA A 61 -3.86 6.16 -5.78
CA ALA A 61 -4.33 4.80 -6.00
C ALA A 61 -5.40 4.75 -7.11
N ARG A 62 -5.34 3.72 -7.96
CA ARG A 62 -6.26 3.57 -9.10
C ARG A 62 -7.18 2.35 -9.00
N GLY A 63 -6.81 1.37 -8.18
CA GLY A 63 -7.57 0.16 -7.92
C GLY A 63 -7.41 -0.30 -6.47
N VAL A 64 -8.10 -1.39 -6.11
CA VAL A 64 -8.18 -1.79 -4.70
C VAL A 64 -6.86 -2.36 -4.16
N LYS A 65 -6.02 -2.99 -4.99
CA LYS A 65 -4.68 -3.44 -4.55
C LYS A 65 -3.78 -2.23 -4.24
N ASP A 66 -3.83 -1.19 -5.10
CA ASP A 66 -3.14 0.08 -4.84
C ASP A 66 -3.60 0.70 -3.51
N ALA A 67 -4.91 0.81 -3.31
CA ALA A 67 -5.49 1.41 -2.12
C ALA A 67 -5.13 0.66 -0.85
N MET A 68 -5.17 -0.68 -0.88
CA MET A 68 -4.84 -1.51 0.27
C MET A 68 -3.37 -1.38 0.67
N GLN A 69 -2.45 -1.42 -0.30
CA GLN A 69 -1.02 -1.24 -0.02
C GLN A 69 -0.72 0.18 0.50
N GLY A 70 -1.30 1.21 -0.10
CA GLY A 70 -1.14 2.59 0.36
C GLY A 70 -1.69 2.83 1.77
N LYS A 71 -2.84 2.21 2.08
CA LYS A 71 -3.44 2.20 3.41
C LYS A 71 -2.50 1.54 4.42
N TRP A 72 -1.97 0.35 4.10
CA TRP A 72 -1.03 -0.36 4.97
C TRP A 72 0.24 0.44 5.27
N PHE A 73 0.85 1.07 4.25
CA PHE A 73 1.98 1.97 4.47
C PHE A 73 1.62 3.13 5.41
N THR A 74 0.44 3.74 5.22
CA THR A 74 -0.03 4.85 6.07
C THR A 74 -0.21 4.41 7.52
N ILE A 75 -0.81 3.23 7.75
CA ILE A 75 -0.97 2.63 9.07
C ILE A 75 0.39 2.47 9.76
N LEU A 76 1.37 1.85 9.08
CA LEU A 76 2.69 1.62 9.66
C LEU A 76 3.37 2.93 10.08
N ILE A 77 3.27 3.97 9.25
CA ILE A 77 3.83 5.29 9.58
C ILE A 77 3.13 5.90 10.79
N CYS A 78 1.80 6.02 10.74
CA CYS A 78 1.03 6.74 11.75
C CYS A 78 0.91 6.03 13.09
N GLN A 79 1.10 4.70 13.13
CA GLN A 79 0.85 3.90 14.33
C GLN A 79 2.10 3.27 14.95
N ALA A 80 3.18 3.10 14.18
CA ALA A 80 4.36 2.38 14.66
C ALA A 80 5.67 3.13 14.42
N ILE A 81 5.89 3.67 13.21
CA ILE A 81 7.21 4.17 12.80
C ILE A 81 7.42 5.63 13.22
N GLU A 82 6.50 6.53 12.88
CA GLU A 82 6.64 7.94 13.25
C GLU A 82 6.40 8.12 14.76
N ARG A 83 5.35 7.48 15.26
CA ARG A 83 5.01 7.46 16.67
C ARG A 83 4.11 6.28 16.98
N TYR A 84 4.29 5.70 18.16
CA TYR A 84 3.36 4.69 18.68
C TYR A 84 1.95 5.26 18.83
N ALA A 85 0.96 4.57 18.25
CA ALA A 85 -0.45 4.76 18.51
C ALA A 85 -1.19 3.42 18.42
N SER A 86 -2.01 3.10 19.42
CA SER A 86 -2.85 1.91 19.42
C SER A 86 -4.09 2.09 18.54
N GLY A 87 -4.68 0.97 18.10
CA GLY A 87 -5.96 0.92 17.40
C GLY A 87 -5.83 0.79 15.89
N TYR A 88 -6.95 0.71 15.19
CA TYR A 88 -7.02 0.55 13.73
C TYR A 88 -8.21 1.35 13.17
N ALA A 89 -8.37 2.58 13.66
CA ALA A 89 -9.56 3.39 13.47
C ALA A 89 -9.66 3.90 12.02
N GLN A 90 -10.70 3.45 11.30
CA GLN A 90 -10.97 3.84 9.92
C GLN A 90 -12.41 3.51 9.53
N LYS A 91 -12.89 4.08 8.42
CA LYS A 91 -14.20 3.78 7.83
C LYS A 91 -13.96 3.04 6.51
N GLU A 92 -13.44 1.83 6.66
CA GLU A 92 -12.80 1.06 5.60
C GLU A 92 -13.67 0.85 4.36
N ASP A 93 -14.94 0.48 4.56
CA ASP A 93 -15.92 0.33 3.49
C ASP A 93 -16.04 1.59 2.62
N SER A 94 -16.15 2.76 3.25
CA SER A 94 -16.34 4.04 2.58
C SER A 94 -15.05 4.53 1.93
N GLN A 95 -13.90 4.27 2.57
CA GLN A 95 -12.58 4.64 2.06
C GLN A 95 -12.16 3.78 0.87
N LEU A 96 -12.42 2.47 0.90
CA LEU A 96 -12.07 1.55 -0.17
C LEU A 96 -13.10 1.50 -1.30
N TRP A 97 -14.33 1.97 -1.08
CA TRP A 97 -15.41 1.89 -2.05
C TRP A 97 -15.06 2.39 -3.46
N PRO A 98 -14.43 3.57 -3.67
CA PRO A 98 -14.12 4.04 -5.02
C PRO A 98 -13.19 3.08 -5.78
N TYR A 99 -12.24 2.47 -5.07
CA TYR A 99 -11.25 1.56 -5.64
C TYR A 99 -11.81 0.16 -5.84
N ASN A 100 -12.64 -0.31 -4.90
CA ASN A 100 -13.37 -1.57 -5.03
C ASN A 100 -14.33 -1.50 -6.23
N LYS A 101 -15.05 -0.39 -6.40
CA LYS A 101 -15.89 -0.16 -7.58
C LYS A 101 -15.07 -0.18 -8.87
N ALA A 102 -13.91 0.47 -8.90
CA ALA A 102 -13.03 0.48 -10.08
C ALA A 102 -12.50 -0.93 -10.45
N SER A 103 -12.13 -1.74 -9.45
CA SER A 103 -11.51 -3.05 -9.67
C SER A 103 -12.50 -4.21 -9.84
N VAL A 104 -13.58 -4.25 -9.05
CA VAL A 104 -14.54 -5.36 -9.04
C VAL A 104 -15.76 -5.10 -9.93
N ILE A 105 -16.31 -3.88 -9.91
CA ILE A 105 -17.57 -3.56 -10.61
C ILE A 105 -17.29 -3.07 -12.03
N ASP A 106 -16.55 -1.98 -12.17
CA ASP A 106 -16.30 -1.32 -13.45
C ASP A 106 -15.16 -1.99 -14.23
N LYS A 107 -14.28 -2.72 -13.53
CA LYS A 107 -13.09 -3.41 -14.06
C LYS A 107 -12.20 -2.48 -14.90
N THR A 108 -12.07 -1.22 -14.49
CA THR A 108 -11.28 -0.19 -15.19
C THR A 108 -9.79 -0.26 -14.86
N TYR A 109 -9.42 -0.74 -13.67
CA TYR A 109 -8.04 -0.93 -13.23
C TYR A 109 -7.93 -2.04 -12.18
N GLN A 110 -6.85 -2.84 -12.21
CA GLN A 110 -6.68 -4.03 -11.35
C GLN A 110 -7.95 -4.91 -11.34
N PRO A 111 -8.41 -5.38 -12.52
CA PRO A 111 -9.67 -6.11 -12.61
C PRO A 111 -9.60 -7.37 -11.76
N MET A 112 -10.63 -7.59 -10.95
CA MET A 112 -10.71 -8.75 -10.06
C MET A 112 -12.17 -9.15 -9.81
N GLU A 113 -12.36 -10.36 -9.33
CA GLU A 113 -13.66 -10.84 -8.87
C GLU A 113 -13.88 -10.48 -7.40
N HIS A 114 -15.14 -10.49 -6.94
CA HIS A 114 -15.46 -10.16 -5.56
C HIS A 114 -14.71 -11.02 -4.53
N LYS A 115 -14.57 -12.33 -4.83
CA LYS A 115 -13.81 -13.27 -3.99
C LYS A 115 -12.32 -12.89 -3.84
N ASP A 116 -11.74 -12.23 -4.85
CA ASP A 116 -10.33 -11.83 -4.81
C ASP A 116 -10.19 -10.58 -3.92
N ALA A 117 -11.22 -9.74 -3.86
CA ALA A 117 -11.29 -8.64 -2.90
C ALA A 117 -11.48 -9.17 -1.46
N ASP A 118 -12.26 -10.23 -1.27
CA ASP A 118 -12.39 -10.89 0.04
C ASP A 118 -11.05 -11.48 0.50
N GLU A 119 -10.32 -12.17 -0.38
CA GLU A 119 -8.97 -12.69 -0.12
C GLU A 119 -8.00 -11.56 0.27
N LEU A 120 -8.11 -10.39 -0.38
CA LEU A 120 -7.28 -9.23 -0.04
C LEU A 120 -7.54 -8.72 1.38
N ILE A 121 -8.80 -8.73 1.85
CA ILE A 121 -9.15 -8.40 3.23
C ILE A 121 -8.67 -9.47 4.20
N GLU A 122 -8.72 -10.76 3.83
CA GLU A 122 -8.15 -11.83 4.65
C GLU A 122 -6.64 -11.65 4.85
N MET A 123 -5.90 -11.34 3.78
CA MET A 123 -4.48 -11.03 3.85
C MET A 123 -4.19 -9.82 4.76
N GLU A 124 -4.99 -8.77 4.67
CA GLU A 124 -4.88 -7.61 5.55
C GLU A 124 -5.03 -8.01 7.03
N ARG A 125 -6.05 -8.81 7.36
CA ARG A 125 -6.27 -9.30 8.74
C ARG A 125 -5.08 -10.11 9.26
N HIS A 126 -4.45 -10.89 8.39
CA HIS A 126 -3.22 -11.60 8.73
C HIS A 126 -2.06 -10.65 8.99
N LYS A 127 -1.87 -9.62 8.15
CA LYS A 127 -0.83 -8.59 8.37
C LYS A 127 -1.00 -7.84 9.69
N VAL A 128 -2.23 -7.49 10.05
CA VAL A 128 -2.52 -6.84 11.35
C VAL A 128 -2.23 -7.79 12.52
N SER A 129 -2.48 -9.09 12.35
CA SER A 129 -2.24 -10.10 13.39
C SER A 129 -0.74 -10.36 13.63
N GLU A 130 0.12 -9.99 12.68
CA GLU A 130 1.59 -10.07 12.75
C GLU A 130 2.25 -8.75 13.20
N HIS A 131 1.47 -7.69 13.43
CA HIS A 131 1.96 -6.37 13.80
C HIS A 131 2.33 -6.29 15.29
#